data_AF-A0A429AL76-F1
#
_entry.id   AF-A0A429AL76-F1
#
_cell.length_a   1.000
_cell.length_b   1.000
_cell.length_c   1.000
_cell.angle_alpha   90.00
_cell.angle_beta   90.00
_cell.angle_gamma   90.00
#
_symmetry.space_group_name_H-M   'P 1'
#
loop_
_entity.id
_entity.type
_entity.pdbx_description
1 polymer ?
#
loop_
_entity_poly.entity_id
_entity_poly.type
_entity_poly.pdbx_seq_one_letter_code
_entity_poly.pdbx_strand_id
1 'polypeptide(L)'
;MTPVTTAPTTGPSKGPEPVKPTGDAINVHKVRWTKATPVARGKQVRLTWWSGVAPCTVLDKVKVKETAKKVTITLYEGASPKARNVSCILLAVEKTTTVKLKHALGKRKLVDGAKP
;
A
#
# COMPACT_ATOMS: atom_id res chain seq x y z
N MET A 1 12.78 -39.29 6.19
CA MET A 1 12.03 -38.03 6.15
C MET A 1 13.02 -36.93 5.79
N THR A 2 12.97 -36.39 4.57
CA THR A 2 13.85 -35.29 4.13
C THR A 2 13.25 -33.95 4.56
N PRO A 3 14.04 -33.02 5.13
CA PRO A 3 13.55 -31.67 5.40
C PRO A 3 13.45 -30.90 4.07
N VAL A 4 12.26 -30.40 3.74
CA VAL A 4 12.08 -29.41 2.68
C VAL A 4 12.49 -28.06 3.25
N THR A 5 13.71 -27.64 2.96
CA THR A 5 14.17 -26.28 3.22
C THR A 5 13.50 -25.34 2.22
N THR A 6 12.42 -24.65 2.61
CA THR A 6 11.95 -23.47 1.88
C THR A 6 12.97 -22.34 2.07
N ALA A 7 13.82 -22.15 1.06
CA ALA A 7 14.71 -20.99 1.00
C ALA A 7 13.86 -19.70 0.86
N PRO A 8 14.15 -18.63 1.62
CA PRO A 8 13.60 -17.32 1.32
C PRO A 8 14.22 -16.82 0.02
N THR A 9 13.42 -16.60 -1.02
CA THR A 9 13.86 -15.94 -2.24
C THR A 9 14.04 -14.45 -1.97
N THR A 10 15.20 -14.06 -1.46
CA THR A 10 15.62 -12.66 -1.34
C THR A 10 16.38 -12.25 -2.60
N GLY A 11 15.70 -12.27 -3.75
CA GLY A 11 16.18 -11.60 -4.95
C GLY A 11 15.80 -10.12 -4.90
N PRO A 12 16.61 -9.19 -5.49
CA PRO A 12 16.18 -7.80 -5.61
C PRO A 12 14.90 -7.76 -6.45
N SER A 13 13.78 -7.41 -5.82
CA SER A 13 12.56 -7.11 -6.57
C SER A 13 12.84 -5.89 -7.43
N LYS A 14 12.87 -6.06 -8.77
CA LYS A 14 13.03 -4.95 -9.74
C LYS A 14 11.85 -3.95 -9.74
N GLY A 15 10.95 -4.01 -8.78
CA GLY A 15 9.76 -3.16 -8.70
C GLY A 15 9.27 -2.94 -7.28
N PRO A 16 8.24 -2.09 -7.12
CA PRO A 16 7.73 -1.67 -5.82
C PRO A 16 7.42 -2.86 -4.89
N GLU A 17 7.75 -2.71 -3.61
CA GLU A 17 7.55 -3.75 -2.60
C GLU A 17 6.03 -3.98 -2.36
N PRO A 18 5.51 -5.20 -2.59
CA PRO A 18 4.11 -5.50 -2.35
C PRO A 18 3.80 -5.55 -0.85
N VAL A 19 2.87 -4.72 -0.38
CA VAL A 19 2.45 -4.68 1.02
C VAL A 19 0.93 -4.82 1.17
N LYS A 20 0.52 -5.39 2.30
CA LYS A 20 -0.88 -5.49 2.72
C LYS A 20 -1.13 -4.59 3.93
N PRO A 21 -2.37 -4.08 4.09
CA PRO A 21 -2.76 -3.37 5.29
C PRO A 21 -2.61 -4.24 6.54
N THR A 22 -2.05 -3.66 7.59
CA THR A 22 -1.85 -4.31 8.90
C THR A 22 -3.02 -4.07 9.85
N GLY A 23 -3.63 -2.88 9.78
CA GLY A 23 -4.82 -2.50 10.53
C GLY A 23 -4.59 -2.16 12.02
N ASP A 24 -3.35 -2.22 12.50
CA ASP A 24 -2.97 -2.00 13.89
C ASP A 24 -1.90 -0.91 14.07
N ALA A 25 -1.65 -0.10 13.04
CA ALA A 25 -0.61 0.91 13.10
C ALA A 25 -0.98 2.04 14.07
N ILE A 26 0.04 2.62 14.70
CA ILE A 26 -0.07 3.79 15.59
C ILE A 26 0.39 5.05 14.86
N ASN A 27 -0.07 6.22 15.31
CA ASN A 27 0.21 7.53 14.70
C ASN A 27 -0.15 7.57 13.20
N VAL A 28 -1.33 7.03 12.88
CA VAL A 28 -1.80 6.87 11.51
C VAL A 28 -2.05 8.22 10.85
N HIS A 29 -1.47 8.41 9.67
CA HIS A 29 -1.67 9.60 8.85
C HIS A 29 -1.88 9.20 7.39
N LYS A 30 -2.34 10.17 6.58
CA LYS A 30 -2.54 9.96 5.14
C LYS A 30 -1.21 10.08 4.40
N VAL A 31 -1.00 9.21 3.42
CA VAL A 31 0.13 9.32 2.48
C VAL A 31 -0.39 9.41 1.05
N ARG A 32 0.28 10.24 0.24
CA ARG A 32 -0.04 10.40 -1.18
C ARG A 32 0.50 9.22 -1.97
N TRP A 33 -0.27 8.76 -2.95
CA TRP A 33 0.25 7.83 -3.94
C TRP A 33 0.88 8.58 -5.10
N THR A 34 1.92 7.98 -5.68
CA THR A 34 2.61 8.49 -6.87
C THR A 34 1.96 7.98 -8.15
N LYS A 35 1.43 6.74 -8.11
CA LYS A 35 0.77 6.11 -9.27
C LYS A 35 -0.48 5.34 -8.85
N ALA A 36 -1.51 5.40 -9.68
CA ALA A 36 -2.71 4.59 -9.57
C ALA A 36 -3.05 4.00 -10.95
N THR A 37 -2.89 2.68 -11.09
CA THR A 37 -3.07 1.98 -12.37
C THR A 37 -4.27 1.04 -12.27
N PRO A 38 -5.31 1.22 -13.11
CA PRO A 38 -6.41 0.26 -13.20
C PRO A 38 -5.89 -1.08 -13.74
N VAL A 39 -6.25 -2.18 -13.08
CA VAL A 39 -5.88 -3.55 -13.47
C VAL A 39 -7.11 -4.46 -13.41
N ALA A 40 -6.99 -5.72 -13.83
CA ALA A 40 -8.10 -6.69 -13.82
C ALA A 40 -9.36 -6.15 -14.51
N ARG A 41 -9.21 -5.62 -15.73
CA ARG A 41 -10.28 -4.96 -16.52
C ARG A 41 -10.97 -3.83 -15.74
N GLY A 42 -10.20 -3.09 -14.94
CA GLY A 42 -10.66 -1.97 -14.13
C GLY A 42 -11.38 -2.35 -12.84
N LYS A 43 -11.51 -3.64 -12.48
CA LYS A 43 -12.12 -4.08 -11.21
C LYS A 43 -11.19 -3.88 -10.01
N GLN A 44 -9.91 -3.60 -10.26
CA GLN A 44 -8.92 -3.35 -9.23
C GLN A 44 -8.06 -2.15 -9.61
N VAL A 45 -7.44 -1.52 -8.62
CA VAL A 45 -6.46 -0.44 -8.81
C VAL A 45 -5.20 -0.81 -8.07
N ARG A 46 -4.09 -0.88 -8.79
CA ARG A 46 -2.75 -1.02 -8.21
C ARG A 46 -2.20 0.37 -7.91
N LEU A 47 -1.90 0.60 -6.63
CA LEU A 47 -1.34 1.85 -6.13
C LEU A 47 0.16 1.68 -5.93
N THR A 48 0.90 2.75 -6.16
CA THR A 48 2.33 2.85 -5.86
C THR A 48 2.60 4.16 -5.11
N TRP A 49 3.46 4.12 -4.10
CA TRP A 49 3.83 5.29 -3.30
C TRP A 49 5.19 5.10 -2.63
N TRP A 50 5.81 6.20 -2.19
CA TRP A 50 7.00 6.18 -1.36
C TRP A 50 6.62 6.17 0.12
N SER A 51 7.29 5.35 0.92
CA SER A 51 7.02 5.16 2.35
C SER A 51 8.30 4.76 3.08
N GLY A 52 8.30 4.84 4.42
CA GLY A 52 9.39 4.34 5.24
C GLY A 52 9.46 2.80 5.29
N VAL A 53 10.54 2.26 5.85
CA VAL A 53 10.74 0.81 5.98
C VAL A 53 9.98 0.25 7.19
N ALA A 54 9.41 -0.95 7.07
CA ALA A 54 8.77 -1.63 8.20
C ALA A 54 9.83 -2.07 9.23
N PRO A 55 9.52 -2.08 10.55
CA PRO A 55 8.21 -1.84 11.16
C PRO A 55 7.93 -0.35 11.45
N CYS A 56 8.88 0.55 11.15
CA CYS A 56 8.77 1.98 11.44
C CYS A 56 7.71 2.68 10.60
N THR A 57 7.45 2.19 9.39
CA THR A 57 6.30 2.61 8.59
C THR A 57 5.66 1.40 7.92
N VAL A 58 4.41 1.13 8.30
CA VAL A 58 3.57 0.08 7.73
C VAL A 58 2.30 0.69 7.15
N LEU A 59 1.75 0.02 6.14
CA LEU A 59 0.43 0.37 5.63
C LEU A 59 -0.62 -0.04 6.67
N ASP A 60 -1.38 0.93 7.18
CA ASP A 60 -2.46 0.70 8.14
C ASP A 60 -3.71 0.20 7.43
N LYS A 61 -4.24 1.03 6.52
CA LYS A 61 -5.48 0.78 5.79
C LYS A 61 -5.52 1.53 4.48
N VAL A 62 -6.41 1.07 3.60
CA VAL A 62 -6.75 1.80 2.37
C VAL A 62 -8.24 2.08 2.36
N LYS A 63 -8.59 3.37 2.34
CA LYS A 63 -10.00 3.80 2.26
C LYS A 63 -10.37 4.06 0.81
N VAL A 64 -11.45 3.42 0.35
CA VAL A 64 -12.00 3.62 -1.00
C VAL A 64 -13.39 4.23 -0.89
N LYS A 65 -13.58 5.40 -1.50
CA LYS A 65 -14.89 6.05 -1.65
C LYS A 65 -15.25 6.09 -3.13
N GLU A 66 -16.28 5.35 -3.50
CA GLU A 66 -16.78 5.30 -4.88
C GLU A 66 -18.00 6.18 -5.05
N THR A 67 -18.06 6.87 -6.19
CA THR A 67 -19.21 7.62 -6.68
C THR A 67 -19.41 7.32 -8.16
N ALA A 68 -20.49 7.83 -8.75
CA ALA A 68 -20.73 7.72 -10.18
C ALA A 68 -19.64 8.36 -11.06
N LYS A 69 -18.93 9.40 -10.58
CA LYS A 69 -17.95 10.17 -11.36
C LYS A 69 -16.50 9.92 -10.96
N LYS A 70 -16.25 9.57 -9.71
CA LYS A 70 -14.90 9.44 -9.14
C LYS A 70 -14.76 8.28 -8.17
N VAL A 71 -13.56 7.73 -8.10
CA VAL A 71 -13.10 6.78 -7.09
C VAL A 71 -11.96 7.46 -6.33
N THR A 72 -12.22 7.83 -5.08
CA THR A 72 -11.21 8.42 -4.20
C THR A 72 -10.57 7.32 -3.38
N ILE A 73 -9.25 7.15 -3.51
CA ILE A 73 -8.49 6.15 -2.75
C ILE A 73 -7.50 6.90 -1.85
N THR A 74 -7.52 6.58 -0.55
CA THR A 74 -6.64 7.18 0.46
C THR A 74 -5.84 6.08 1.14
N LEU A 75 -4.52 6.19 1.07
CA LEU A 75 -3.60 5.34 1.81
C LEU A 75 -3.37 5.94 3.20
N TYR A 76 -3.31 5.08 4.20
CA TYR A 76 -2.97 5.44 5.56
C TYR A 76 -1.80 4.60 6.03
N GLU A 77 -0.79 5.25 6.59
CA GLU A 77 0.38 4.59 7.14
C GLU A 77 0.71 5.13 8.53
N GLY A 78 1.49 4.35 9.26
CA GLY A 78 1.90 4.67 10.63
C GLY A 78 2.98 3.70 11.08
N ALA A 79 3.40 3.79 12.33
CA ALA A 79 4.35 2.85 12.89
C ALA A 79 3.64 1.57 13.35
N SER A 80 4.26 0.40 13.18
CA SER A 80 3.76 -0.81 13.84
C SER A 80 3.94 -0.68 15.36
N PRO A 81 3.06 -1.24 16.20
CA PRO A 81 3.28 -1.33 17.64
C PRO A 81 4.62 -2.01 18.01
N LYS A 82 5.14 -2.85 17.12
CA LYS A 82 6.44 -3.55 17.27
C LYS A 82 7.66 -2.62 17.08
N ALA A 83 7.47 -1.39 16.61
CA ALA A 83 8.57 -0.46 16.35
C ALA A 83 9.11 0.24 17.61
N ARG A 84 8.55 -0.01 18.81
CA ARG A 84 8.92 0.70 20.05
C ARG A 84 10.41 0.60 20.43
N ASN A 85 11.06 -0.51 20.10
CA ASN A 85 12.45 -0.80 20.48
C ASN A 85 13.36 -1.00 19.27
N VAL A 86 13.00 -0.45 18.10
CA VAL A 86 13.82 -0.58 16.89
C VAL A 86 14.35 0.77 16.45
N SER A 87 15.59 0.79 15.95
CA SER A 87 16.15 1.97 15.31
C SER A 87 15.56 2.14 13.91
N CYS A 88 14.86 3.25 13.69
CA CYS A 88 14.23 3.56 12.41
C CYS A 88 15.19 4.27 11.48
N ILE A 89 15.62 3.58 10.43
CA ILE A 89 16.40 4.19 9.35
C ILE A 89 15.50 5.09 8.48
N LEU A 90 16.04 6.23 8.06
CA LEU A 90 15.37 7.14 7.14
C LEU A 90 15.61 6.73 5.69
N LEU A 91 14.98 5.62 5.28
CA LEU A 91 14.96 5.18 3.89
C LEU A 91 13.55 5.24 3.32
N ALA A 92 13.43 5.80 2.12
CA ALA A 92 12.21 5.73 1.34
C ALA A 92 12.26 4.49 0.44
N VAL A 93 11.24 3.64 0.55
CA VAL A 93 11.03 2.48 -0.32
C VAL A 93 9.75 2.68 -1.11
N GLU A 94 9.79 2.34 -2.40
CA GLU A 94 8.60 2.37 -3.23
C GLU A 94 7.77 1.12 -2.92
N LYS A 95 6.52 1.31 -2.49
CA LYS A 95 5.60 0.24 -2.12
C LYS A 95 4.45 0.13 -3.10
N THR A 96 3.81 -1.03 -3.14
CA THR A 96 2.59 -1.24 -3.91
C THR A 96 1.55 -2.05 -3.16
N THR A 97 0.27 -1.74 -3.41
CA THR A 97 -0.86 -2.52 -2.94
C THR A 97 -1.97 -2.48 -3.99
N THR A 98 -2.81 -3.51 -4.02
CA THR A 98 -3.92 -3.61 -4.97
C THR A 98 -5.24 -3.57 -4.24
N VAL A 99 -6.10 -2.62 -4.61
CA VAL A 99 -7.43 -2.48 -4.03
C VAL A 99 -8.51 -2.99 -4.97
N LYS A 100 -9.50 -3.68 -4.43
CA LYS A 100 -10.70 -4.09 -5.15
C LYS A 100 -11.70 -2.94 -5.16
N LEU A 101 -12.35 -2.72 -6.31
CA LEU A 101 -13.48 -1.80 -6.45
C LEU A 101 -14.78 -2.59 -6.43
N LYS A 102 -15.86 -1.95 -5.93
CA LYS A 102 -17.23 -2.48 -5.99
C LYS A 102 -17.72 -2.60 -7.43
N HIS A 103 -17.36 -1.63 -8.28
CA HIS A 103 -17.64 -1.64 -9.71
C HIS A 103 -16.36 -1.39 -10.50
N ALA A 104 -16.29 -1.86 -11.75
CA ALA A 104 -15.16 -1.58 -12.63
C ALA A 104 -15.00 -0.06 -12.85
N LEU A 105 -13.76 0.45 -12.91
CA LEU A 105 -13.47 1.88 -12.94
C LEU A 105 -14.20 2.63 -14.06
N GLY A 106 -14.19 2.07 -15.28
CA GLY A 106 -14.82 2.69 -16.45
C GLY A 106 -14.24 4.08 -16.73
N LYS A 107 -15.13 5.06 -16.99
CA LYS A 107 -14.75 6.47 -17.24
C LYS A 107 -14.55 7.29 -15.95
N ARG A 108 -14.63 6.67 -14.76
CA ARG A 108 -14.53 7.39 -13.48
C ARG A 108 -13.10 7.84 -13.23
N LYS A 109 -12.95 9.03 -12.66
CA LYS A 109 -11.64 9.58 -12.31
C LYS A 109 -11.10 8.96 -11.02
N LEU A 110 -9.83 8.56 -11.02
CA LEU A 110 -9.10 8.23 -9.80
C LEU A 110 -8.62 9.51 -9.11
N VAL A 111 -8.89 9.63 -7.82
CA VAL A 111 -8.55 10.79 -7.01
C VAL A 111 -7.77 10.35 -5.77
N ASP A 112 -6.68 11.04 -5.49
CA ASP A 112 -5.90 10.82 -4.28
C ASP A 112 -6.59 11.53 -3.11
N GLY A 113 -6.99 10.79 -2.08
CA GLY A 113 -7.61 11.37 -0.89
C GLY A 113 -6.63 11.99 0.11
N ALA A 114 -5.32 11.92 -0.16
CA ALA A 114 -4.26 12.61 0.57
C ALA A 114 -3.79 13.89 -0.14
N LYS A 115 -4.36 14.23 -1.31
CA LYS A 115 -4.16 15.56 -1.92
C LYS A 115 -5.01 16.61 -1.18
N PRO A 116 -4.48 17.83 -0.95
CA PRO A 116 -5.22 18.96 -0.40
C PRO A 116 -6.43 19.32 -1.25
#